data_AF-A0A484N377-F1
#
_entry.id   AF-A0A484N377-F1
#
_cell.length_a   1.000
_cell.length_b   1.000
_cell.length_c   1.000
_cell.angle_alpha   90.00
_cell.angle_beta   90.00
_cell.angle_gamma   90.00
#
_symmetry.space_group_name_H-M   'P 1'
#
loop_
_entity.id
_entity.type
_entity.pdbx_description
1 polymer ?
#
loop_
_entity_poly.entity_id
_entity_poly.type
_entity_poly.pdbx_seq_one_letter_code
_entity_poly.pdbx_strand_id
1 'polypeptide(L)'
;MAQRTFPPVQEPSNIPKSTITEALKVLIDVRNHPVLIHCKRGKHRTGCLVGCLRKLQNWRLASVLEEYKHFAGTKWRENDICFLEAYDVSCIRHCLQSIIYRYYASRNRRILCSEEGVQKSRIASSV
;
A
#
# COMPACT_ATOMS: atom_id res chain seq x y z
N MET A 1 23.79 -12.41 -5.77
CA MET A 1 22.63 -11.50 -5.59
C MET A 1 21.38 -12.24 -6.02
N ALA A 2 20.58 -12.75 -5.07
CA ALA A 2 19.35 -13.46 -5.40
C ALA A 2 18.25 -12.43 -5.67
N GLN A 3 17.90 -12.23 -6.93
CA GLN A 3 16.68 -11.49 -7.29
C GLN A 3 15.51 -12.34 -6.79
N ARG A 4 14.71 -11.82 -5.86
CA ARG A 4 13.44 -12.47 -5.49
C ARG A 4 12.54 -12.44 -6.71
N THR A 5 12.60 -13.47 -7.54
CA THR A 5 11.73 -13.65 -8.70
C THR A 5 10.39 -14.16 -8.20
N PHE A 6 9.40 -13.28 -8.23
CA PHE A 6 8.01 -13.68 -8.03
C PHE A 6 7.57 -14.55 -9.23
N PRO A 7 6.82 -15.64 -9.00
CA PRO A 7 6.37 -16.50 -10.08
C PRO A 7 5.53 -15.71 -11.09
N PRO A 8 5.59 -16.05 -12.39
CA PRO A 8 4.79 -15.39 -13.40
C PRO A 8 3.30 -15.61 -13.10
N VAL A 9 2.61 -14.55 -12.71
CA VAL A 9 1.17 -14.55 -12.46
C VAL A 9 0.46 -14.80 -13.81
N GLN A 10 -0.07 -16.01 -14.00
CA GLN A 10 -0.95 -16.35 -15.11
C GLN A 10 -2.15 -15.39 -15.10
N GLU A 11 -2.51 -14.85 -16.26
CA GLU A 11 -3.53 -13.80 -16.38
C GLU A 11 -4.92 -14.33 -15.97
N PRO A 12 -5.54 -13.72 -14.96
CA PRO A 12 -6.87 -13.21 -15.14
C PRO A 12 -6.80 -11.69 -15.10
N SER A 13 -7.78 -11.06 -15.73
CA SER A 13 -8.04 -9.62 -15.82
C SER A 13 -8.19 -8.88 -14.47
N ASN A 14 -7.77 -9.47 -13.35
CA ASN A 14 -7.88 -8.94 -12.00
C ASN A 14 -6.57 -9.20 -11.23
N ILE A 15 -5.91 -8.15 -10.74
CA ILE A 15 -4.67 -8.28 -9.97
C ILE A 15 -5.03 -8.87 -8.60
N PRO A 16 -4.52 -10.06 -8.22
CA PRO A 16 -4.85 -10.64 -6.93
C PRO A 16 -4.33 -9.75 -5.78
N LYS A 17 -5.23 -9.42 -4.84
CA LYS A 17 -4.92 -8.59 -3.65
C LYS A 17 -3.71 -9.12 -2.88
N SER A 18 -3.58 -10.44 -2.78
CA SER A 18 -2.47 -11.11 -2.10
C SER A 18 -1.10 -10.76 -2.72
N THR A 19 -0.99 -10.73 -4.04
CA THR A 19 0.27 -10.40 -4.72
C THR A 19 0.66 -8.95 -4.52
N ILE A 20 -0.31 -8.02 -4.55
CA ILE A 20 -0.06 -6.60 -4.24
C ILE A 20 0.43 -6.45 -2.80
N THR A 21 -0.20 -7.14 -1.85
CA THR A 21 0.21 -7.13 -0.44
C THR A 21 1.63 -7.63 -0.24
N GLU A 22 2.02 -8.75 -0.87
CA GLU A 22 3.38 -9.27 -0.78
C GLU A 22 4.42 -8.34 -1.42
N ALA A 23 4.11 -7.77 -2.59
CA ALA A 23 4.98 -6.79 -3.23
C ALA A 23 5.15 -5.55 -2.34
N LEU A 24 4.08 -5.10 -1.69
CA LEU A 24 4.10 -3.93 -0.81
C LEU A 24 4.94 -4.17 0.45
N LYS A 25 4.91 -5.39 1.02
CA LYS A 25 5.81 -5.77 2.12
C LYS A 25 7.29 -5.64 1.73
N VAL A 26 7.66 -6.06 0.52
CA VAL A 26 9.04 -5.92 0.03
C VAL A 26 9.42 -4.45 -0.19
N LEU A 27 8.49 -3.63 -0.67
CA LEU A 27 8.74 -2.19 -0.87
C LEU A 27 8.95 -1.42 0.43
N ILE A 28 8.28 -1.82 1.52
CA ILE A 28 8.41 -1.17 2.82
C ILE A 28 9.71 -1.57 3.53
N ASP A 29 10.31 -2.70 3.18
CA ASP A 29 11.58 -3.14 3.75
C ASP A 29 12.74 -2.28 3.22
N VAL A 30 13.22 -1.36 4.07
CA VAL A 30 14.34 -0.46 3.76
C VAL A 30 15.62 -1.19 3.33
N ARG A 31 15.80 -2.46 3.75
CA ARG A 31 16.98 -3.27 3.39
C ARG A 31 16.97 -3.70 1.93
N ASN A 32 15.82 -3.65 1.27
CA ASN A 32 15.67 -3.99 -0.13
C ASN A 32 15.99 -2.82 -1.07
N HIS A 33 16.16 -1.60 -0.56
CA HIS A 33 16.39 -0.42 -1.39
C HIS A 33 17.84 -0.31 -1.89
N PRO A 34 18.05 0.10 -3.15
CA PRO A 34 17.06 0.60 -4.12
C PRO A 34 16.26 -0.50 -4.86
N VAL A 35 14.94 -0.29 -5.03
CA VAL A 35 14.03 -1.21 -5.75
C VAL A 35 13.45 -0.56 -7.00
N LEU A 36 13.50 -1.25 -8.14
CA LEU A 36 12.80 -0.86 -9.36
C LEU A 36 11.45 -1.58 -9.47
N ILE A 37 10.36 -0.81 -9.57
CA ILE A 37 9.01 -1.34 -9.82
C ILE A 37 8.68 -1.18 -11.29
N HIS A 38 8.37 -2.27 -11.99
CA HIS A 38 7.89 -2.20 -13.37
C HIS A 38 6.85 -3.29 -13.67
N CYS A 39 6.10 -3.07 -14.73
CA CYS A 39 5.30 -4.11 -15.37
C CYS A 39 5.57 -4.07 -16.88
N LYS A 40 4.74 -4.71 -17.71
CA LYS A 40 4.96 -4.74 -19.17
C LYS A 40 5.01 -3.32 -19.77
N ARG A 41 4.20 -2.39 -19.24
CA ARG A 41 4.13 -1.00 -19.72
C ARG A 41 4.24 0.04 -18.61
N GLY A 42 4.44 -0.38 -17.36
CA GLY A 42 4.48 0.51 -16.19
C GLY A 42 3.15 1.20 -15.84
N LYS A 43 2.01 0.77 -16.40
CA LYS A 43 0.71 1.49 -16.23
C LYS A 43 -0.18 0.86 -15.16
N HIS A 44 -0.85 -0.24 -15.48
CA HIS A 44 -1.91 -0.82 -14.64
C HIS A 44 -1.36 -1.44 -13.35
N ARG A 45 -0.58 -2.53 -13.44
CA ARG A 45 -0.04 -3.23 -12.27
C ARG A 45 0.88 -2.37 -11.41
N THR A 46 1.72 -1.58 -12.07
CA THR A 46 2.64 -0.65 -11.40
C THR A 46 1.87 0.47 -10.73
N GLY A 47 0.91 1.08 -11.42
CA GLY A 47 0.06 2.14 -10.88
C GLY A 47 -0.80 1.68 -9.70
N CYS A 48 -1.38 0.49 -9.75
CA CYS A 48 -2.11 -0.09 -8.61
C CYS A 48 -1.19 -0.29 -7.40
N LEU A 49 0.02 -0.84 -7.59
CA LEU A 49 0.98 -1.04 -6.51
C LEU A 49 1.46 0.30 -5.90
N VAL A 50 1.80 1.26 -6.75
CA VAL A 50 2.20 2.61 -6.30
C VAL A 50 1.04 3.30 -5.59
N GLY A 51 -0.19 3.18 -6.09
CA GLY A 51 -1.36 3.74 -5.43
C GLY A 51 -1.62 3.12 -4.06
N CYS A 52 -1.46 1.81 -3.90
CA CYS A 52 -1.49 1.15 -2.59
C CYS A 52 -0.39 1.67 -1.65
N LEU A 53 0.81 1.92 -2.16
CA LEU A 53 1.90 2.55 -1.40
C LEU A 53 1.55 3.98 -0.97
N ARG A 54 0.96 4.79 -1.85
CA ARG A 54 0.50 6.14 -1.49
C ARG A 54 -0.58 6.13 -0.40
N LYS A 55 -1.51 5.18 -0.48
CA LYS A 55 -2.51 4.97 0.58
C LYS A 55 -1.84 4.65 1.93
N LEU A 56 -0.76 3.87 1.94
CA LEU A 56 0.03 3.64 3.16
C LEU A 56 0.75 4.89 3.67
N GLN A 57 1.16 5.78 2.77
CA GLN A 57 1.76 7.09 3.09
C GLN A 57 0.72 8.12 3.56
N ASN A 58 -0.52 7.71 3.88
CA ASN A 58 -1.60 8.59 4.31
C ASN A 58 -2.03 9.64 3.26
N TRP A 59 -1.84 9.37 1.96
CA TRP A 59 -2.36 10.24 0.90
C TRP A 59 -3.89 10.14 0.78
N ARG A 60 -4.53 11.24 0.36
CA ARG A 60 -5.96 11.24 0.05
C ARG A 60 -6.23 10.40 -1.20
N LEU A 61 -7.32 9.65 -1.17
CA LEU A 61 -7.74 8.79 -2.29
C LEU A 61 -7.84 9.56 -3.62
N ALA A 62 -8.37 10.78 -3.60
CA ALA A 62 -8.44 11.64 -4.79
C ALA A 62 -7.05 11.90 -5.43
N SER A 63 -6.04 12.22 -4.61
CA SER A 63 -4.67 12.46 -5.08
C SER A 63 -4.03 11.18 -5.62
N VAL A 64 -4.33 10.03 -5.02
CA VAL A 64 -3.84 8.72 -5.51
C VAL A 64 -4.44 8.38 -6.87
N LEU A 65 -5.75 8.62 -7.03
CA LEU A 65 -6.44 8.35 -8.29
C LEU A 65 -6.01 9.31 -9.40
N GLU A 66 -5.72 10.57 -9.06
CA GLU A 66 -5.17 11.54 -10.00
C GLU A 66 -3.77 11.14 -10.48
N GLU A 67 -2.88 10.77 -9.56
CA GLU A 67 -1.54 10.23 -9.89
C GLU A 67 -1.66 9.01 -10.81
N TYR A 68 -2.55 8.06 -10.47
CA TYR A 68 -2.80 6.89 -11.30
C TYR A 68 -3.26 7.25 -12.72
N LYS A 69 -4.26 8.14 -12.85
CA LYS A 69 -4.78 8.58 -14.14
C LYS A 69 -3.71 9.31 -14.96
N HIS A 70 -2.89 10.13 -14.30
CA HIS A 70 -1.79 10.84 -14.93
C HIS A 70 -0.77 9.87 -15.56
N PHE A 71 -0.33 8.84 -14.83
CA PHE A 71 0.63 7.85 -15.35
C PHE A 71 -0.01 6.84 -16.33
N ALA A 72 -1.27 6.49 -16.15
CA ALA A 72 -1.99 5.63 -17.09
C ALA A 72 -2.23 6.35 -18.43
N GLY A 73 -2.44 7.67 -18.40
CA GLY A 73 -2.79 8.51 -19.54
C GLY A 73 -4.13 8.08 -20.16
N THR A 74 -4.20 8.04 -21.49
CA THR A 74 -5.42 7.67 -22.24
C THR A 74 -5.86 6.20 -22.11
N LYS A 75 -5.13 5.37 -21.36
CA LYS A 75 -5.40 3.92 -21.20
C LYS A 75 -5.63 3.53 -19.74
N TRP A 76 -6.20 4.43 -18.93
CA TRP A 76 -6.67 4.06 -17.60
C TRP A 76 -7.84 3.09 -17.69
N ARG A 77 -8.01 2.26 -16.66
CA ARG A 77 -9.11 1.29 -16.56
C ARG A 77 -9.89 1.58 -15.29
N GLU A 78 -11.21 1.51 -15.38
CA GLU A 78 -12.10 1.69 -14.24
C GLU A 78 -11.90 0.59 -13.18
N ASN A 79 -11.64 -0.65 -13.60
CA ASN A 79 -11.32 -1.75 -12.70
C ASN A 79 -10.15 -1.45 -11.75
N ASP A 80 -9.11 -0.77 -12.24
CA ASP A 80 -7.94 -0.42 -11.42
C ASP A 80 -8.28 0.69 -10.42
N ILE A 81 -9.17 1.61 -10.79
CA ILE A 81 -9.70 2.65 -9.89
C ILE A 81 -10.53 1.99 -8.79
N CYS A 82 -11.53 1.18 -9.15
CA CYS A 82 -12.35 0.46 -8.17
C CYS A 82 -11.49 -0.42 -7.26
N PHE A 83 -10.42 -1.04 -7.79
CA PHE A 83 -9.46 -1.77 -6.97
C PHE A 83 -8.76 -0.86 -5.96
N LEU A 84 -8.23 0.28 -6.40
CA LEU A 84 -7.56 1.24 -5.52
C LEU A 84 -8.51 1.80 -4.44
N GLU A 85 -9.78 2.01 -4.76
CA GLU A 85 -10.80 2.43 -3.81
C GLU A 85 -11.08 1.33 -2.78
N ALA A 86 -11.35 0.11 -3.24
CA ALA A 86 -11.71 -1.04 -2.40
C ALA A 86 -10.54 -1.67 -1.62
N TYR A 87 -9.28 -1.35 -1.96
CA TYR A 87 -8.12 -1.93 -1.32
C TYR A 87 -7.86 -1.30 0.06
N ASP A 88 -8.07 -2.05 1.13
CA ASP A 88 -7.77 -1.59 2.48
C ASP A 88 -6.30 -1.83 2.85
N VAL A 89 -5.59 -0.75 3.17
CA VAL A 89 -4.18 -0.77 3.59
C VAL A 89 -4.02 -1.01 5.10
N SER A 90 -5.11 -0.92 5.87
CA SER A 90 -5.11 -1.08 7.33
C SER A 90 -4.59 -2.46 7.74
N CYS A 91 -4.93 -3.51 6.99
CA CYS A 91 -4.41 -4.86 7.22
C CYS A 91 -2.88 -4.90 7.21
N ILE A 92 -2.23 -4.20 6.27
CA ILE A 92 -0.77 -4.15 6.17
C ILE A 92 -0.18 -3.34 7.31
N ARG A 93 -0.81 -2.21 7.67
CA ARG A 93 -0.41 -1.42 8.85
C ARG A 93 -0.44 -2.27 10.11
N HIS A 94 -1.52 -3.00 10.37
CA HIS A 94 -1.64 -3.89 11.54
C HIS A 94 -0.62 -5.04 11.53
N CYS A 95 -0.39 -5.67 10.37
CA CYS A 95 0.63 -6.71 10.24
C CYS A 95 2.05 -6.16 10.48
N LEU A 96 2.38 -5.01 9.91
CA LEU A 96 3.66 -4.34 10.14
C LEU A 96 3.79 -3.91 11.57
N GLN A 97 2.75 -3.37 12.19
CA GLN A 97 2.78 -2.99 13.60
C GLN A 97 3.06 -4.21 14.48
N SER A 98 2.52 -5.40 14.15
CA SER A 98 2.84 -6.64 14.87
C SER A 98 4.28 -7.11 14.65
N ILE A 99 4.83 -6.96 13.44
CA ILE A 99 6.21 -7.35 13.11
C ILE A 99 7.21 -6.36 13.73
N ILE A 100 6.96 -5.06 13.59
CA ILE A 100 7.69 -3.95 14.18
C ILE A 100 7.62 -4.07 15.70
N TYR A 101 6.46 -4.19 16.33
CA TYR A 101 6.39 -4.37 17.79
C TYR A 101 7.02 -5.68 18.26
N ARG A 102 6.97 -6.79 17.52
CA ARG A 102 7.77 -7.99 17.89
C ARG A 102 9.27 -7.72 17.83
N TYR A 103 9.72 -7.01 16.80
CA TYR A 103 11.12 -6.63 16.63
C TYR A 103 11.58 -5.64 17.72
N TYR A 104 10.77 -4.63 18.04
CA TYR A 104 11.03 -3.64 19.10
C TYR A 104 10.85 -4.23 20.52
N ALA A 105 9.90 -5.12 20.75
CA ALA A 105 9.72 -5.82 22.02
C ALA A 105 10.89 -6.76 22.33
N SER A 106 11.51 -7.35 21.32
CA SER A 106 12.74 -8.13 21.46
C SER A 106 13.99 -7.28 21.80
N ARG A 107 13.93 -5.94 21.70
CA ARG A 107 15.11 -5.05 21.88
C ARG A 107 14.84 -3.78 22.68
N ASN A 108 13.77 -3.78 23.48
CA ASN A 108 13.27 -2.75 24.39
C ASN A 108 14.16 -1.48 24.60
N ARG A 109 13.84 -0.37 23.91
CA ARG A 109 13.49 0.94 24.49
C ARG A 109 13.35 2.05 23.41
N ARG A 110 12.15 2.63 23.36
CA ARG A 110 11.75 3.92 22.76
C ARG A 110 11.77 4.03 21.24
N ILE A 111 10.58 4.00 20.61
CA ILE A 111 10.20 5.02 19.63
C ILE A 111 8.74 5.42 19.90
N LEU A 112 8.55 6.67 20.28
CA LEU A 112 7.28 7.37 20.32
C LEU A 112 6.96 7.79 18.88
N CYS A 113 6.04 7.10 18.21
CA CYS A 113 5.41 7.68 17.02
C CYS A 113 4.30 8.59 17.52
N SER A 114 4.49 9.90 17.34
CA SER A 114 3.51 10.92 17.70
C SER A 114 2.12 10.61 17.15
N GLU A 115 1.12 10.86 18.00
CA GLU A 115 -0.29 10.89 17.66
C GLU A 115 -0.57 11.96 16.61
N GLU A 116 -1.30 11.61 15.55
CA GLU A 116 -2.02 12.58 14.72
C GLU A 116 -3.42 12.00 14.41
N GLY A 117 -4.38 12.36 15.26
CA GLY A 117 -5.73 12.76 14.85
C GLY A 117 -6.76 11.69 14.43
N VAL A 118 -7.23 10.86 15.37
CA VAL A 118 -8.62 10.35 15.29
C VAL A 118 -9.52 11.38 15.98
N GLN A 119 -10.14 12.25 15.18
CA GLN A 119 -11.17 13.17 15.67
C GLN A 119 -12.33 12.38 16.27
N LYS A 120 -12.39 12.36 17.61
CA LYS A 120 -13.48 11.81 18.42
C LYS A 120 -14.71 12.71 18.23
N SER A 121 -15.69 12.28 17.44
CA SER A 121 -17.01 12.90 17.42
C SER A 121 -17.67 12.66 18.78
N ARG A 122 -17.78 13.73 19.57
CA ARG A 122 -18.60 13.77 20.78
C ARG A 122 -20.07 13.66 20.35
N ILE A 123 -20.74 12.56 20.69
CA ILE A 123 -22.18 12.57 20.83
C ILE A 123 -22.44 12.66 22.32
N ALA A 124 -22.67 13.89 22.79
CA ALA A 124 -23.29 14.11 24.08
C ALA A 124 -24.80 13.93 23.88
N SER A 125 -25.35 12.90 24.51
CA SER A 125 -26.78 12.82 24.80
C SER A 125 -27.15 13.98 25.73
N SER A 126 -28.12 14.79 25.32
CA SER A 126 -28.89 15.63 26.24
C SER A 126 -30.35 15.20 26.15
N VAL A 127 -30.82 14.80 27.32
CA VAL A 127 -32.18 14.64 27.86
C VAL A 127 -33.30 15.26 27.03
#